data_AF-F0WU32-F1
#
_entry.id   AF-F0WU32-F1
#
_cell.length_a   1.000
_cell.length_b   1.000
_cell.length_c   1.000
_cell.angle_alpha   90.00
_cell.angle_beta   90.00
_cell.angle_gamma   90.00
#
_symmetry.space_group_name_H-M   'P 1'
#
loop_
_entity.id
_entity.type
_entity.pdbx_description
1 polymer ?
#
loop_
_entity_poly.entity_id
_entity_poly.type
_entity_poly.pdbx_seq_one_letter_code
_entity_poly.pdbx_strand_id
1 'polypeptide(L)'
;MVGQKRKIQYSARRQKCKDNRQRQKTETSQDCKDNDRRLYFPQEMHPGSYAVEYRRQNPLTDAPSGKACRKRRYGFWVAYCGEKYSGMQLNEGVATIEAELERALFQAGGISDANYGFLQKIGWSRAARTDKGVHAAGQLVTAKLSFDSKSSEDRNGEQIKGFIEKINASLPSDIRVMDMVTVTKNFNAKLSCDYRTYEYLIPTFVFAGRQRKDHKDPVKVTQAEEIVPKTTDLHLDVNHQQAYRMSTEQYDDLNRILAKFEGSHTFHNFTSKLLPTSPKCQRYIVSFKADQPFVPSNSAFEWIRLRVKGQSFLLHQIRKMIGTAVDLCAGAAESNVIERVMLLDKMDLPKAPSVGLYLSEAHFEKYNLKLGQTSGQDNQAHPNLKLTSKDTVVDAVEAFKQTHIFPHIFEQESTQRTYGTWLETLCRMPFSYHLETYAVWKVGKEEEAIRKNVDKAQVRQAQ
;
A
#
# COMPACT_ATOMS: atom_id res chain seq x y z
N MET A 1 -56.36 -30.01 19.46
CA MET A 1 -55.34 -30.03 20.54
C MET A 1 -53.89 -29.72 20.12
N VAL A 2 -53.60 -29.33 18.87
CA VAL A 2 -52.21 -29.06 18.39
C VAL A 2 -51.78 -27.59 18.55
N GLY A 3 -52.72 -26.64 18.60
CA GLY A 3 -52.44 -25.19 18.71
C GLY A 3 -52.04 -24.70 20.11
N GLN A 4 -52.58 -25.31 21.18
CA GLN A 4 -52.25 -24.92 22.56
C GLN A 4 -50.83 -25.37 22.98
N LYS A 5 -50.38 -26.56 22.54
CA LYS A 5 -49.03 -27.06 22.82
C LYS A 5 -47.93 -26.16 22.18
N ARG A 6 -48.18 -25.60 20.99
CA ARG A 6 -47.23 -24.67 20.32
C ARG A 6 -47.12 -23.30 21.02
N LYS A 7 -48.21 -22.76 21.57
CA LYS A 7 -48.18 -21.47 22.30
C LYS A 7 -47.42 -21.58 23.63
N ILE A 8 -47.55 -22.71 24.35
CA ILE A 8 -46.84 -22.96 25.62
C ILE A 8 -45.33 -23.15 25.37
N GLN A 9 -44.94 -23.84 24.30
CA GLN A 9 -43.53 -23.96 23.91
C GLN A 9 -42.90 -22.61 23.52
N TYR A 10 -43.66 -21.73 22.86
CA TYR A 10 -43.15 -20.43 22.43
C TYR A 10 -42.99 -19.44 23.59
N SER A 11 -43.91 -19.44 24.57
CA SER A 11 -43.80 -18.60 25.77
C SER A 11 -42.66 -19.06 26.69
N ALA A 12 -42.48 -20.37 26.87
CA ALA A 12 -41.38 -20.92 27.66
C ALA A 12 -40.00 -20.60 27.04
N ARG A 13 -39.87 -20.65 25.70
CA ARG A 13 -38.63 -20.29 24.98
C ARG A 13 -38.32 -18.79 25.09
N ARG A 14 -39.36 -17.95 25.08
CA ARG A 14 -39.23 -16.49 25.21
C ARG A 14 -38.83 -16.08 26.63
N GLN A 15 -39.35 -16.76 27.65
CA GLN A 15 -38.96 -16.54 29.04
C GLN A 15 -37.51 -16.99 29.28
N LYS A 16 -37.12 -18.17 28.79
CA LYS A 16 -35.74 -18.66 28.87
C LYS A 16 -34.72 -17.74 28.16
N CYS A 17 -35.10 -17.11 27.04
CA CYS A 17 -34.29 -16.08 26.38
C CYS A 17 -34.24 -14.74 27.13
N LYS A 18 -35.29 -14.36 27.86
CA LYS A 18 -35.29 -13.17 28.73
C LYS A 18 -34.42 -13.40 29.96
N ASP A 19 -34.54 -14.55 30.59
CA ASP A 19 -33.76 -14.93 31.77
C ASP A 19 -32.27 -15.09 31.41
N ASN A 20 -31.94 -15.66 30.24
CA ASN A 20 -30.56 -15.68 29.72
C ASN A 20 -30.03 -14.29 29.37
N ARG A 21 -30.86 -13.36 28.88
CA ARG A 21 -30.47 -11.95 28.65
C ARG A 21 -30.26 -11.18 29.96
N GLN A 22 -31.02 -11.51 31.01
CA GLN A 22 -30.84 -10.93 32.33
C GLN A 22 -29.59 -11.49 33.01
N ARG A 23 -29.34 -12.81 32.96
CA ARG A 23 -28.09 -13.42 33.43
C ARG A 23 -26.86 -12.92 32.67
N GLN A 24 -26.94 -12.81 31.34
CA GLN A 24 -25.86 -12.20 30.55
C GLN A 24 -25.64 -10.73 30.93
N LYS A 25 -26.67 -9.96 31.32
CA LYS A 25 -26.53 -8.56 31.78
C LYS A 25 -25.87 -8.44 33.15
N THR A 26 -26.12 -9.37 34.08
CA THR A 26 -25.46 -9.40 35.40
C THR A 26 -24.04 -9.99 35.33
N GLU A 27 -23.77 -10.92 34.42
CA GLU A 27 -22.41 -11.44 34.18
C GLU A 27 -21.55 -10.43 33.41
N THR A 28 -22.10 -9.72 32.41
CA THR A 28 -21.35 -8.68 31.69
C THR A 28 -21.04 -7.45 32.54
N SER A 29 -21.77 -7.14 33.61
CA SER A 29 -21.43 -5.96 34.43
C SER A 29 -20.10 -6.09 35.19
N GLN A 30 -19.68 -7.32 35.51
CA GLN A 30 -18.37 -7.56 36.13
C GLN A 30 -17.27 -7.67 35.05
N ASP A 31 -17.55 -8.36 33.94
CA ASP A 31 -16.63 -8.57 32.81
C ASP A 31 -16.38 -7.32 31.94
N CYS A 32 -17.27 -6.32 32.01
CA CYS A 32 -17.11 -5.05 31.29
C CYS A 32 -16.02 -4.15 31.88
N LYS A 33 -15.57 -4.38 33.11
CA LYS A 33 -14.46 -3.61 33.71
C LYS A 33 -13.09 -4.08 33.20
N ASP A 34 -12.93 -5.39 32.94
CA ASP A 34 -11.67 -5.98 32.45
C ASP A 34 -11.48 -5.91 30.92
N ASN A 35 -12.56 -5.65 30.16
CA ASN A 35 -12.53 -5.55 28.69
C ASN A 35 -12.55 -4.12 28.14
N ASP A 36 -12.31 -3.10 28.97
CA ASP A 36 -12.17 -1.74 28.46
C ASP A 36 -10.89 -1.61 27.62
N ARG A 37 -11.04 -1.59 26.29
CA ARG A 37 -9.90 -1.41 25.35
C ARG A 37 -9.05 -0.18 25.65
N ARG A 38 -9.57 0.80 26.38
CA ARG A 38 -8.81 1.99 26.82
C ARG A 38 -7.70 1.66 27.81
N LEU A 39 -7.83 0.57 28.56
CA LEU A 39 -6.79 0.07 29.49
C LEU A 39 -5.53 -0.40 28.76
N TYR A 40 -5.67 -0.76 27.48
CA TYR A 40 -4.57 -1.22 26.62
C TYR A 40 -4.01 -0.11 25.71
N PHE A 41 -4.42 1.14 25.91
CA PHE A 41 -3.81 2.23 25.17
C PHE A 41 -2.38 2.47 25.65
N PRO A 42 -1.44 2.75 24.73
CA PRO A 42 -0.10 3.15 25.11
C PRO A 42 -0.16 4.29 26.11
N GLN A 43 0.63 4.18 27.19
CA GLN A 43 0.79 5.26 28.15
C GLN A 43 1.72 6.34 27.61
N GLU A 44 2.66 5.94 26.76
CA GLU A 44 3.63 6.83 26.12
C GLU A 44 3.24 7.16 24.69
N MET A 45 3.57 8.39 24.27
CA MET A 45 3.42 8.83 22.89
C MET A 45 4.37 8.06 21.98
N HIS A 46 3.98 7.85 20.73
CA HIS A 46 4.86 7.19 19.78
C HIS A 46 6.07 8.10 19.47
N PRO A 47 7.32 7.61 19.55
CA PRO A 47 8.52 8.44 19.41
C PRO A 47 8.67 9.08 18.02
N GLY A 48 8.08 8.47 16.98
CA GLY A 48 7.99 9.05 15.64
C GLY A 48 6.92 10.15 15.44
N SER A 49 6.11 10.46 16.46
CA SER A 49 5.09 11.51 16.38
C SER A 49 5.68 12.87 16.75
N TYR A 50 5.36 13.91 15.98
CA TYR A 50 5.68 15.30 16.31
C TYR A 50 5.01 15.81 17.60
N ALA A 51 4.09 15.02 18.19
CA ALA A 51 3.54 15.29 19.50
C ALA A 51 4.57 15.24 20.62
N VAL A 52 5.67 14.48 20.45
CA VAL A 52 6.73 14.36 21.45
C VAL A 52 7.43 15.71 21.64
N GLU A 53 7.92 16.31 20.57
CA GLU A 53 8.53 17.66 20.60
C GLU A 53 7.52 18.71 21.06
N TYR A 54 6.28 18.65 20.56
CA TYR A 54 5.22 19.57 20.97
C TYR A 54 4.98 19.52 22.48
N ARG A 55 4.91 18.33 23.08
CA ARG A 55 4.66 18.15 24.52
C ARG A 55 5.83 18.62 25.38
N ARG A 56 7.08 18.48 24.90
CA ARG A 56 8.26 19.06 25.57
C ARG A 56 8.16 20.58 25.66
N GLN A 57 7.62 21.22 24.63
CA GLN A 57 7.44 22.68 24.57
C GLN A 57 6.14 23.14 25.26
N ASN A 58 5.11 22.28 25.31
CA ASN A 58 3.78 22.58 25.83
C ASN A 58 3.32 21.48 26.81
N PRO A 59 3.82 21.48 28.06
CA PRO A 59 3.39 20.54 29.09
C PRO A 59 1.87 20.61 29.30
N LEU A 60 1.24 19.47 29.57
CA LEU A 60 -0.18 19.43 29.90
C LEU A 60 -0.42 20.25 31.18
N THR A 61 -1.22 21.31 31.07
CA THR A 61 -1.75 22.04 32.23
C THR A 61 -3.10 21.45 32.63
N ASP A 62 -3.44 21.41 33.92
CA ASP A 62 -4.76 20.99 34.45
C ASP A 62 -5.93 21.92 34.09
N ALA A 63 -5.81 22.69 33.00
CA ALA A 63 -6.85 23.59 32.54
C ALA A 63 -8.10 22.78 32.15
N PRO A 64 -9.30 23.23 32.54
CA PRO A 64 -10.55 22.54 32.20
C PRO A 64 -10.65 22.40 30.68
N SER A 65 -10.81 21.16 30.20
CA SER A 65 -10.94 20.90 28.77
C SER A 65 -12.10 21.73 28.22
N GLY A 66 -11.84 22.54 27.18
CA GLY A 66 -12.88 23.32 26.50
C GLY A 66 -14.08 22.46 26.09
N LYS A 67 -15.21 23.13 25.79
CA LYS A 67 -16.51 22.53 25.47
C LYS A 67 -16.35 21.25 24.64
N ALA A 68 -16.72 20.11 25.21
CA ALA A 68 -16.49 18.80 24.60
C ALA A 68 -17.23 18.68 23.26
N CYS A 69 -16.51 18.82 22.15
CA CYS A 69 -17.07 18.55 20.83
C CYS A 69 -17.29 17.04 20.66
N ARG A 70 -18.46 16.67 20.13
CA ARG A 70 -18.82 15.26 19.94
C ARG A 70 -17.88 14.61 18.93
N LYS A 71 -17.16 13.56 19.35
CA LYS A 71 -16.26 12.81 18.45
C LYS A 71 -17.05 11.98 17.44
N ARG A 72 -16.72 12.11 16.16
CA ARG A 72 -17.29 11.31 15.06
C ARG A 72 -16.20 10.61 14.28
N ARG A 73 -16.54 9.48 13.65
CA ARG A 73 -15.60 8.74 12.81
C ARG A 73 -15.70 9.21 11.37
N TYR A 74 -14.55 9.56 10.80
CA TYR A 74 -14.41 9.99 9.42
C TYR A 74 -13.46 9.06 8.66
N GLY A 75 -13.72 8.92 7.36
CA GLY A 75 -12.77 8.42 6.37
C GLY A 75 -12.24 9.58 5.54
N PHE A 76 -10.96 9.54 5.21
CA PHE A 76 -10.27 10.57 4.44
C PHE A 76 -9.57 9.90 3.27
N TRP A 77 -9.85 10.39 2.07
CA TRP A 77 -9.09 10.06 0.88
C TRP A 77 -7.85 10.95 0.84
N VAL A 78 -6.68 10.33 0.79
CA VAL A 78 -5.39 11.00 0.86
C VAL A 78 -4.56 10.59 -0.36
N ALA A 79 -3.95 11.59 -0.99
CA ALA A 79 -2.86 11.37 -1.94
C ALA A 79 -1.55 11.95 -1.37
N TYR A 80 -0.44 11.34 -1.72
CA TYR A 80 0.89 11.81 -1.36
C TYR A 80 1.98 11.34 -2.31
N CYS A 81 3.02 12.15 -2.46
CA CYS A 81 4.28 11.74 -3.05
C CYS A 81 5.19 11.15 -1.96
N GLY A 82 5.64 9.90 -2.13
CA GLY A 82 6.41 9.17 -1.12
C GLY A 82 7.90 9.55 -1.02
N GLU A 83 8.41 10.43 -1.88
CA GLU A 83 9.83 10.79 -2.01
C GLU A 83 10.53 11.05 -0.66
N LYS A 84 9.96 11.95 0.14
CA LYS A 84 10.58 12.45 1.38
C LYS A 84 10.29 11.57 2.59
N TYR A 85 9.56 10.47 2.42
CA TYR A 85 8.95 9.72 3.52
C TYR A 85 9.39 8.26 3.56
N SER A 86 9.61 7.75 4.77
CA SER A 86 9.95 6.34 5.04
C SER A 86 8.71 5.44 5.09
N GLY A 87 7.70 5.75 4.26
CA GLY A 87 6.46 5.03 4.11
C GLY A 87 5.29 5.64 4.88
N MET A 88 4.14 4.95 4.82
CA MET A 88 2.90 5.41 5.47
C MET A 88 3.00 5.39 6.99
N GLN A 89 3.50 4.28 7.54
CA GLN A 89 3.37 3.98 8.96
C GLN A 89 4.35 4.80 9.80
N LEU A 90 3.85 5.35 10.91
CA LEU A 90 4.66 6.04 11.92
C LEU A 90 5.81 5.14 12.42
N ASN A 91 7.03 5.67 12.35
CA ASN A 91 8.27 5.02 12.81
C ASN A 91 9.19 6.09 13.44
N GLU A 92 10.04 5.68 14.37
CA GLU A 92 10.97 6.59 15.06
C GLU A 92 12.08 7.12 14.15
N GLY A 93 12.46 8.39 14.34
CA GLY A 93 13.64 9.00 13.71
C GLY A 93 13.53 9.24 12.20
N VAL A 94 12.35 9.05 11.60
CA VAL A 94 12.13 9.23 10.16
C VAL A 94 10.81 9.94 9.87
N ALA A 95 10.78 10.76 8.82
CA ALA A 95 9.55 11.37 8.34
C ALA A 95 8.61 10.30 7.76
N THR A 96 7.32 10.37 8.11
CA THR A 96 6.29 9.42 7.67
C THR A 96 4.98 10.15 7.37
N ILE A 97 4.17 9.60 6.48
CA ILE A 97 2.89 10.21 6.09
C ILE A 97 1.95 10.34 7.30
N GLU A 98 1.96 9.36 8.21
CA GLU A 98 1.14 9.41 9.42
C GLU A 98 1.54 10.50 10.40
N ALA A 99 2.84 10.82 10.53
CA ALA A 99 3.28 11.93 11.37
C ALA A 99 2.72 13.27 10.86
N GLU A 100 2.80 13.50 9.54
CA GLU A 100 2.27 14.71 8.90
C GLU A 100 0.75 14.81 9.02
N LEU A 101 0.03 13.72 8.75
CA LEU A 101 -1.43 13.70 8.88
C LEU A 101 -1.88 13.89 10.33
N GLU A 102 -1.22 13.26 11.31
CA GLU A 102 -1.54 13.45 12.73
C GLU A 102 -1.36 14.91 13.14
N ARG A 103 -0.23 15.53 12.78
CA ARG A 103 0.06 16.94 13.07
C ARG A 103 -0.94 17.87 12.41
N ALA A 104 -1.24 17.68 11.13
CA ALA A 104 -2.20 18.53 10.41
C ALA A 104 -3.62 18.41 10.97
N LEU A 105 -4.05 17.21 11.36
CA LEU A 105 -5.34 16.99 12.01
C LEU A 105 -5.41 17.63 13.41
N PHE A 106 -4.30 17.64 14.14
CA PHE A 106 -4.20 18.33 15.42
C PHE A 106 -4.28 19.85 15.24
N GLN A 107 -3.48 20.42 14.33
CA GLN A 107 -3.47 21.86 14.02
C GLN A 107 -4.81 22.37 13.49
N ALA A 108 -5.54 21.55 12.72
CA ALA A 108 -6.89 21.88 12.25
C ALA A 108 -7.96 21.83 13.37
N GLY A 109 -7.62 21.36 14.58
CA GLY A 109 -8.54 21.21 15.72
C GLY A 109 -9.32 19.89 15.73
N GLY A 110 -8.96 18.94 14.86
CA GLY A 110 -9.61 17.62 14.79
C GLY A 110 -9.21 16.66 15.92
N ILE A 111 -8.03 16.85 16.51
CA ILE A 111 -7.50 16.03 17.60
C ILE A 111 -7.40 16.91 18.85
N SER A 112 -7.95 16.45 19.97
CA SER A 112 -7.78 17.12 21.27
C SER A 112 -6.35 16.96 21.76
N ASP A 113 -5.84 17.94 22.52
CA ASP A 113 -4.47 17.91 23.06
C ASP A 113 -4.14 16.60 23.82
N ALA A 114 -5.04 16.12 24.68
CA ALA A 114 -4.89 14.85 25.40
C ALA A 114 -4.80 13.57 24.52
N ASN A 115 -5.14 13.68 23.24
CA ASN A 115 -5.10 12.58 22.27
C ASN A 115 -3.96 12.71 21.25
N TYR A 116 -3.29 13.86 21.17
CA TYR A 116 -2.20 14.08 20.21
C TYR A 116 -0.99 13.21 20.58
N GLY A 117 -0.43 12.48 19.61
CA GLY A 117 0.61 11.47 19.82
C GLY A 117 0.09 10.06 20.08
N PHE A 118 -1.22 9.87 20.11
CA PHE A 118 -1.88 8.59 20.40
C PHE A 118 -2.91 8.22 19.32
N LEU A 119 -2.42 7.81 18.15
CA LEU A 119 -3.25 7.33 17.03
C LEU A 119 -4.28 6.25 17.45
N GLN A 120 -3.97 5.42 18.45
CA GLN A 120 -4.87 4.41 18.99
C GLN A 120 -6.11 5.02 19.68
N LYS A 121 -5.95 6.14 20.41
CA LYS A 121 -7.04 6.84 21.12
C LYS A 121 -8.06 7.45 20.16
N ILE A 122 -7.63 7.83 18.96
CA ILE A 122 -8.53 8.29 17.88
C ILE A 122 -8.99 7.15 16.97
N GLY A 123 -8.61 5.91 17.25
CA GLY A 123 -9.02 4.74 16.46
C GLY A 123 -8.54 4.81 15.01
N TRP A 124 -7.30 5.27 14.80
CA TRP A 124 -6.66 5.40 13.50
C TRP A 124 -6.63 4.07 12.74
N SER A 125 -7.00 4.06 11.46
CA SER A 125 -6.75 2.92 10.58
C SER A 125 -6.53 3.36 9.13
N ARG A 126 -5.77 2.58 8.36
CA ARG A 126 -5.35 2.86 6.99
C ARG A 126 -5.64 1.66 6.08
N ALA A 127 -6.04 1.90 4.83
CA ALA A 127 -6.38 0.84 3.88
C ALA A 127 -5.14 0.06 3.39
N ALA A 128 -4.03 0.75 3.19
CA ALA A 128 -2.75 0.18 2.78
C ALA A 128 -1.59 0.72 3.62
N ARG A 129 -0.55 -0.10 3.78
CA ARG A 129 0.76 0.34 4.26
C ARG A 129 1.68 0.38 3.06
N THR A 130 2.10 1.58 2.66
CA THR A 130 3.08 1.78 1.59
C THR A 130 4.49 1.77 2.18
N ASP A 131 5.43 1.21 1.41
CA ASP A 131 6.85 1.15 1.78
C ASP A 131 7.52 2.52 1.59
N LYS A 132 8.77 2.66 2.06
CA LYS A 132 9.59 3.85 1.82
C LYS A 132 9.63 4.22 0.32
N GLY A 133 9.38 5.49 0.02
CA GLY A 133 9.41 6.02 -1.35
C GLY A 133 8.22 5.64 -2.23
N VAL A 134 7.22 4.91 -1.72
CA VAL A 134 6.02 4.52 -2.50
C VAL A 134 4.95 5.61 -2.38
N HIS A 135 4.37 6.03 -3.51
CA HIS A 135 3.36 7.08 -3.56
C HIS A 135 1.93 6.52 -3.34
N ALA A 136 0.94 7.40 -3.19
CA ALA A 136 -0.46 7.01 -3.26
C ALA A 136 -1.32 8.13 -3.85
N ALA A 137 -2.31 7.76 -4.65
CA ALA A 137 -3.34 8.64 -5.17
C ALA A 137 -4.70 8.42 -4.48
N GLY A 138 -4.95 7.22 -3.97
CA GLY A 138 -6.22 6.81 -3.38
C GLY A 138 -6.08 6.02 -2.09
N GLN A 139 -5.29 6.53 -1.13
CA GLN A 139 -5.22 5.96 0.21
C GLN A 139 -6.46 6.36 1.01
N LEU A 140 -7.13 5.40 1.65
CA LEU A 140 -8.15 5.72 2.65
C LEU A 140 -7.57 5.57 4.06
N VAL A 141 -7.62 6.64 4.85
CA VAL A 141 -7.39 6.60 6.31
C VAL A 141 -8.65 6.93 7.06
N THR A 142 -8.71 6.59 8.35
CA THR A 142 -9.89 6.83 9.19
C THR A 142 -9.47 7.19 10.61
N ALA A 143 -10.22 8.09 11.23
CA ALA A 143 -9.98 8.55 12.59
C ALA A 143 -11.28 9.04 13.24
N LYS A 144 -11.31 9.08 14.57
CA LYS A 144 -12.34 9.75 15.36
C LYS A 144 -11.87 11.17 15.66
N LEU A 145 -12.55 12.16 15.11
CA LEU A 145 -12.20 13.57 15.26
C LEU A 145 -13.21 14.32 16.12
N SER A 146 -12.72 15.32 16.85
CA SER A 146 -13.50 16.32 17.58
C SER A 146 -14.04 17.41 16.66
N PHE A 147 -14.67 17.00 15.56
CA PHE A 147 -15.26 17.88 14.55
C PHE A 147 -16.71 17.46 14.34
N ASP A 148 -17.67 18.38 14.51
CA ASP A 148 -19.10 18.10 14.37
C ASP A 148 -19.66 18.66 13.07
N SER A 149 -19.53 17.89 11.99
CA SER A 149 -20.08 18.22 10.67
C SER A 149 -21.62 18.15 10.56
N LYS A 150 -22.35 18.14 11.68
CA LYS A 150 -23.83 18.13 11.69
C LYS A 150 -24.41 19.23 12.58
N SER A 151 -23.70 20.33 12.78
CA SER A 151 -24.39 21.52 13.26
C SER A 151 -25.52 21.86 12.28
N SER A 152 -26.63 22.38 12.79
CA SER A 152 -27.88 22.66 12.06
C SER A 152 -27.74 23.55 10.81
N GLU A 153 -26.56 24.07 10.52
CA GLU A 153 -26.24 25.00 9.44
C GLU A 153 -25.56 24.36 8.23
N ASP A 154 -25.09 23.10 8.30
CA ASP A 154 -24.32 22.47 7.21
C ASP A 154 -25.25 21.92 6.10
N ARG A 155 -25.70 22.81 5.19
CA ARG A 155 -26.68 22.47 4.15
C ARG A 155 -26.09 21.70 2.97
N ASN A 156 -24.77 21.77 2.72
CA ASN A 156 -24.12 21.24 1.52
C ASN A 156 -22.72 20.62 1.74
N GLY A 157 -22.34 20.32 3.00
CA GLY A 157 -21.00 19.79 3.32
C GLY A 157 -19.89 20.84 3.25
N GLU A 158 -20.24 22.13 3.38
CA GLU A 158 -19.29 23.25 3.39
C GLU A 158 -18.35 23.16 4.58
N GLN A 159 -18.83 22.68 5.72
CA GLN A 159 -17.97 22.53 6.90
C GLN A 159 -16.90 21.48 6.69
N ILE A 160 -17.24 20.37 6.02
CA ILE A 160 -16.26 19.33 5.66
C ILE A 160 -15.22 19.93 4.71
N LYS A 161 -15.63 20.68 3.69
CA LYS A 161 -14.70 21.35 2.77
C LYS A 161 -13.76 22.32 3.50
N GLY A 162 -14.30 23.23 4.32
CA GLY A 162 -13.49 24.16 5.10
C GLY A 162 -12.56 23.47 6.11
N PHE A 163 -12.96 22.32 6.64
CA PHE A 163 -12.08 21.51 7.49
C PHE A 163 -10.96 20.82 6.70
N ILE A 164 -11.26 20.30 5.50
CA ILE A 164 -10.24 19.78 4.56
C ILE A 164 -9.24 20.88 4.21
N GLU A 165 -9.70 22.10 3.92
CA GLU A 165 -8.83 23.25 3.63
C GLU A 165 -7.89 23.58 4.79
N LYS A 166 -8.39 23.58 6.03
CA LYS A 166 -7.56 23.77 7.24
C LYS A 166 -6.50 22.68 7.41
N ILE A 167 -6.87 21.41 7.14
CA ILE A 167 -5.92 20.30 7.17
C ILE A 167 -4.85 20.51 6.09
N ASN A 168 -5.28 20.76 4.84
CA ASN A 168 -4.37 20.92 3.70
C ASN A 168 -3.46 22.16 3.84
N ALA A 169 -3.91 23.23 4.49
CA ALA A 169 -3.08 24.40 4.81
C ALA A 169 -1.95 24.05 5.80
N SER A 170 -2.15 23.02 6.62
CA SER A 170 -1.17 22.51 7.58
C SER A 170 -0.27 21.40 7.00
N LEU A 171 -0.62 20.86 5.82
CA LEU A 171 0.12 19.79 5.15
C LEU A 171 1.12 20.34 4.12
N PRO A 172 2.31 19.72 4.00
CA PRO A 172 3.23 19.98 2.88
C PRO A 172 2.55 19.76 1.53
N SER A 173 3.01 20.43 0.47
CA SER A 173 2.39 20.35 -0.87
C SER A 173 2.26 18.93 -1.42
N ASP A 174 3.22 18.08 -1.05
CA ASP A 174 3.29 16.68 -1.44
C ASP A 174 2.36 15.72 -0.67
N ILE A 175 1.49 16.22 0.21
CA ILE A 175 0.41 15.46 0.87
C ILE A 175 -0.89 16.25 0.81
N ARG A 176 -1.97 15.62 0.36
CA ARG A 176 -3.30 16.25 0.27
C ARG A 176 -4.41 15.31 0.72
N VAL A 177 -5.32 15.84 1.54
CA VAL A 177 -6.64 15.26 1.77
C VAL A 177 -7.55 15.71 0.62
N MET A 178 -8.01 14.74 -0.16
CA MET A 178 -8.81 14.94 -1.37
C MET A 178 -10.30 15.03 -1.07
N ASP A 179 -10.78 14.19 -0.16
CA ASP A 179 -12.17 14.18 0.28
C ASP A 179 -12.29 13.56 1.67
N MET A 180 -13.37 13.88 2.38
CA MET A 180 -13.64 13.42 3.73
C MET A 180 -15.11 13.09 3.90
N VAL A 181 -15.41 11.96 4.54
CA VAL A 181 -16.78 11.48 4.69
C VAL A 181 -17.01 10.86 6.07
N THR A 182 -18.25 10.97 6.56
CA THR A 182 -18.66 10.33 7.82
C THR A 182 -18.87 8.83 7.63
N VAL A 183 -18.16 8.00 8.39
CA VAL A 183 -18.29 6.53 8.34
C VAL A 183 -18.92 5.99 9.62
N THR A 184 -19.37 4.74 9.57
CA THR A 184 -19.98 4.08 10.74
C THR A 184 -18.99 3.99 11.91
N LYS A 185 -19.49 3.99 13.16
CA LYS A 185 -18.66 4.03 14.39
C LYS A 185 -17.55 2.97 14.44
N ASN A 186 -17.79 1.80 13.86
CA ASN A 186 -16.90 0.63 13.89
C ASN A 186 -16.13 0.40 12.58
N PHE A 187 -16.26 1.30 11.61
CA PHE A 187 -15.54 1.18 10.34
C PHE A 187 -14.02 1.17 10.55
N ASN A 188 -13.33 0.28 9.85
CA ASN A 188 -11.88 0.15 9.85
C ASN A 188 -11.40 -0.01 8.41
N ALA A 189 -10.65 0.97 7.90
CA ALA A 189 -10.22 1.01 6.51
C ALA A 189 -9.39 -0.23 6.11
N LYS A 190 -8.60 -0.81 7.02
CA LYS A 190 -7.82 -2.01 6.73
C LYS A 190 -8.71 -3.23 6.54
N LEU A 191 -9.64 -3.45 7.47
CA LEU A 191 -10.48 -4.65 7.54
C LEU A 191 -11.65 -4.61 6.56
N SER A 192 -12.12 -3.41 6.21
CA SER A 192 -13.21 -3.20 5.26
C SER A 192 -12.76 -3.04 3.82
N CYS A 193 -11.47 -2.93 3.54
CA CYS A 193 -10.93 -2.80 2.19
C CYS A 193 -10.87 -4.18 1.50
N ASP A 194 -11.60 -4.29 0.39
CA ASP A 194 -11.79 -5.50 -0.38
C ASP A 194 -10.61 -5.78 -1.31
N TYR A 195 -10.20 -4.76 -2.06
CA TYR A 195 -9.12 -4.83 -3.03
C TYR A 195 -8.26 -3.56 -2.96
N ARG A 196 -7.01 -3.67 -3.42
CA ARG A 196 -6.18 -2.52 -3.73
C ARG A 196 -5.78 -2.60 -5.20
N THR A 197 -5.81 -1.47 -5.88
CA THR A 197 -5.24 -1.31 -7.21
C THR A 197 -3.97 -0.48 -7.08
N TYR A 198 -2.85 -1.08 -7.46
CA TYR A 198 -1.57 -0.39 -7.59
C TYR A 198 -1.25 -0.20 -9.06
N GLU A 199 -0.55 0.89 -9.34
CA GLU A 199 0.02 1.16 -10.64
C GLU A 199 1.53 1.31 -10.49
N TYR A 200 2.25 0.90 -11.52
CA TYR A 200 3.70 0.99 -11.58
C TYR A 200 4.13 1.59 -12.91
N LEU A 201 4.77 2.75 -12.86
CA LEU A 201 5.39 3.39 -14.03
C LEU A 201 6.85 2.95 -14.15
N ILE A 202 7.20 2.43 -15.31
CA ILE A 202 8.56 1.95 -15.61
C ILE A 202 8.96 2.33 -17.04
N PRO A 203 10.22 2.73 -17.29
CA PRO A 203 10.71 2.94 -18.65
C PRO A 203 10.69 1.64 -19.44
N THR A 204 10.37 1.67 -20.73
CA THR A 204 10.24 0.45 -21.54
C THR A 204 11.56 -0.24 -21.83
N PHE A 205 12.68 0.49 -21.82
CA PHE A 205 14.01 -0.07 -22.07
C PHE A 205 14.40 -1.21 -21.12
N VAL A 206 13.79 -1.27 -19.93
CA VAL A 206 14.04 -2.37 -18.97
C VAL A 206 13.61 -3.73 -19.52
N PHE A 207 12.71 -3.77 -20.50
CA PHE A 207 12.22 -4.99 -21.14
C PHE A 207 13.04 -5.40 -22.37
N ALA A 208 14.05 -4.61 -22.74
CA ALA A 208 14.94 -4.95 -23.84
C ALA A 208 15.66 -6.28 -23.59
N GLY A 209 15.87 -7.04 -24.67
CA GLY A 209 16.49 -8.37 -24.62
C GLY A 209 17.84 -8.38 -23.88
N ARG A 210 18.02 -9.35 -22.99
CA ARG A 210 19.23 -9.61 -22.21
C ARG A 210 19.70 -11.03 -22.51
N GLN A 211 20.96 -11.18 -22.89
CA GLN A 211 21.57 -12.49 -23.11
C GLN A 211 21.55 -13.30 -21.82
N ARG A 212 20.97 -14.50 -21.88
CA ARG A 212 21.03 -15.48 -20.78
C ARG A 212 22.44 -16.05 -20.73
N LYS A 213 23.21 -15.73 -19.67
CA LYS A 213 24.52 -16.35 -19.42
C LYS A 213 24.31 -17.73 -18.82
N ASP A 214 23.85 -18.69 -19.61
CA ASP A 214 23.79 -20.07 -19.15
C ASP A 214 25.20 -20.63 -18.98
N HIS A 215 25.49 -21.15 -17.77
CA HIS A 215 26.60 -22.07 -17.57
C HIS A 215 26.28 -23.35 -18.35
N LYS A 216 27.04 -23.58 -19.43
CA LYS A 216 27.01 -24.75 -20.34
C LYS A 216 26.07 -24.62 -21.53
N ASP A 217 26.48 -23.88 -22.54
CA ASP A 217 26.33 -24.33 -23.93
C ASP A 217 27.49 -23.78 -24.78
N PRO A 218 28.29 -24.64 -25.44
CA PRO A 218 29.31 -24.17 -26.37
C PRO A 218 28.62 -23.64 -27.63
N VAL A 219 28.73 -22.34 -27.86
CA VAL A 219 28.23 -21.68 -29.07
C VAL A 219 28.87 -22.33 -30.30
N LYS A 220 28.05 -23.00 -31.12
CA LYS A 220 28.40 -23.32 -32.50
C LYS A 220 28.34 -22.03 -33.30
N VAL A 221 29.51 -21.54 -33.70
CA VAL A 221 29.64 -20.42 -34.64
C VAL A 221 29.28 -20.93 -36.04
N THR A 222 28.10 -20.59 -36.53
CA THR A 222 27.80 -20.62 -37.97
C THR A 222 27.86 -19.20 -38.51
N GLN A 223 28.74 -19.01 -39.49
CA GLN A 223 28.98 -17.74 -40.17
C GLN A 223 27.79 -17.37 -41.06
N ALA A 224 27.14 -16.26 -40.75
CA ALA A 224 26.58 -15.24 -41.66
C ALA A 224 25.47 -14.49 -40.92
N GLU A 225 25.81 -13.39 -40.25
CA GLU A 225 24.80 -12.43 -39.79
C GLU A 225 25.25 -11.02 -40.16
N GLU A 226 24.33 -10.31 -40.81
CA GLU A 226 24.31 -8.87 -41.01
C GLU A 226 24.62 -8.15 -39.70
N ILE A 227 25.16 -6.93 -39.82
CA ILE A 227 25.55 -6.06 -38.71
C ILE A 227 24.29 -5.61 -37.96
N VAL A 228 23.73 -6.49 -37.14
CA VAL A 228 22.84 -6.14 -36.04
C VAL A 228 23.74 -5.60 -34.93
N PRO A 229 23.53 -4.37 -34.43
CA PRO A 229 24.31 -3.84 -33.31
C PRO A 229 24.29 -4.87 -32.18
N LYS A 230 25.47 -5.27 -31.72
CA LYS A 230 25.61 -6.26 -30.65
C LYS A 230 24.70 -5.86 -29.50
N THR A 231 23.77 -6.75 -29.14
CA THR A 231 22.79 -6.65 -28.04
C THR A 231 23.39 -6.43 -26.65
N THR A 232 24.72 -6.24 -26.56
CA THR A 232 25.49 -5.98 -25.35
C THR A 232 25.54 -4.49 -24.96
N ASP A 233 25.31 -3.55 -25.88
CA ASP A 233 25.48 -2.10 -25.61
C ASP A 233 24.20 -1.36 -25.18
N LEU A 234 23.01 -1.96 -25.35
CA LEU A 234 21.73 -1.29 -25.04
C LEU A 234 21.52 -1.04 -23.53
N HIS A 235 22.14 -1.85 -22.68
CA HIS A 235 21.95 -1.80 -21.22
C HIS A 235 22.83 -0.76 -20.53
N LEU A 236 23.82 -0.19 -21.23
CA LEU A 236 24.78 0.75 -20.66
C LEU A 236 24.67 2.17 -21.24
N ASP A 237 24.27 2.33 -22.51
CA ASP A 237 24.20 3.66 -23.12
C ASP A 237 22.83 4.33 -22.96
N VAL A 238 22.86 5.56 -22.46
CA VAL A 238 21.70 6.44 -22.25
C VAL A 238 20.99 6.73 -23.56
N ASN A 239 21.75 6.99 -24.63
CA ASN A 239 21.19 7.37 -25.92
C ASN A 239 20.37 6.21 -26.51
N HIS A 240 20.88 4.99 -26.40
CA HIS A 240 20.15 3.78 -26.79
C HIS A 240 18.89 3.57 -25.93
N GLN A 241 18.96 3.79 -24.62
CA GLN A 241 17.78 3.69 -23.74
C GLN A 241 16.71 4.74 -24.05
N GLN A 242 17.11 5.95 -24.43
CA GLN A 242 16.18 7.02 -24.87
C GLN A 242 15.58 6.72 -26.25
N ALA A 243 16.35 6.10 -27.15
CA ALA A 243 15.87 5.70 -28.47
C ALA A 243 15.00 4.43 -28.45
N TYR A 244 15.08 3.61 -27.40
CA TYR A 244 14.35 2.35 -27.30
C TYR A 244 12.83 2.55 -27.34
N ARG A 245 12.16 1.73 -28.15
CA ARG A 245 10.70 1.64 -28.19
C ARG A 245 10.29 0.18 -28.08
N MET A 246 9.32 -0.10 -27.22
CA MET A 246 8.77 -1.45 -27.04
C MET A 246 8.01 -1.87 -28.30
N SER A 247 8.33 -3.06 -28.83
CA SER A 247 7.57 -3.64 -29.95
C SER A 247 6.20 -4.17 -29.49
N THR A 248 5.27 -4.31 -30.43
CA THR A 248 3.96 -4.92 -30.15
C THR A 248 4.09 -6.35 -29.63
N GLU A 249 5.02 -7.13 -30.17
CA GLU A 249 5.31 -8.50 -29.71
C GLU A 249 5.76 -8.52 -28.24
N GLN A 250 6.69 -7.64 -27.86
CA GLN A 250 7.14 -7.53 -26.47
C GLN A 250 6.02 -7.06 -25.53
N TYR A 251 5.15 -6.16 -26.00
CA TYR A 251 3.99 -5.71 -25.25
C TYR A 251 2.98 -6.85 -25.02
N ASP A 252 2.71 -7.66 -26.04
CA ASP A 252 1.82 -8.82 -25.94
C ASP A 252 2.41 -9.89 -25.01
N ASP A 253 3.71 -10.15 -25.12
CA ASP A 253 4.44 -11.05 -24.25
C ASP A 253 4.45 -10.59 -22.79
N LEU A 254 4.65 -9.30 -22.54
CA LEU A 254 4.53 -8.72 -21.21
C LEU A 254 3.15 -8.98 -20.62
N ASN A 255 2.07 -8.70 -21.35
CA ASN A 255 0.72 -8.96 -20.86
C ASN A 255 0.45 -10.45 -20.60
N ARG A 256 0.96 -11.34 -21.47
CA ARG A 256 0.89 -12.79 -21.27
C ARG A 256 1.62 -13.23 -20.00
N ILE A 257 2.79 -12.64 -19.71
CA ILE A 257 3.56 -12.91 -18.49
C ILE A 257 2.84 -12.38 -17.25
N LEU A 258 2.32 -11.15 -17.29
CA LEU A 258 1.60 -10.54 -16.16
C LEU A 258 0.35 -11.34 -15.79
N ALA A 259 -0.37 -11.86 -16.79
CA ALA A 259 -1.57 -12.69 -16.60
C ALA A 259 -1.27 -13.99 -15.83
N LYS A 260 -0.04 -14.52 -15.86
CA LYS A 260 0.33 -15.73 -15.09
C LYS A 260 0.25 -15.53 -13.57
N PHE A 261 0.26 -14.29 -13.08
CA PHE A 261 0.09 -14.00 -11.65
C PHE A 261 -1.36 -13.98 -11.19
N GLU A 262 -2.33 -13.98 -12.12
CA GLU A 262 -3.76 -13.92 -11.80
C GLU A 262 -4.23 -15.21 -11.10
N GLY A 263 -5.21 -15.06 -10.21
CA GLY A 263 -5.71 -16.16 -9.39
C GLY A 263 -5.09 -16.24 -8.00
N SER A 264 -5.28 -17.38 -7.35
CA SER A 264 -4.81 -17.64 -5.98
C SER A 264 -3.50 -18.42 -6.01
N HIS A 265 -2.43 -17.84 -5.48
CA HIS A 265 -1.10 -18.47 -5.43
C HIS A 265 -0.40 -18.26 -4.09
N THR A 266 0.66 -19.04 -3.86
CA THR A 266 1.56 -18.90 -2.71
C THR A 266 2.69 -17.93 -3.01
N PHE A 267 2.62 -16.70 -2.49
CA PHE A 267 3.59 -15.63 -2.79
C PHE A 267 4.76 -15.54 -1.77
N HIS A 268 5.21 -16.66 -1.19
CA HIS A 268 6.27 -16.66 -0.16
C HIS A 268 7.64 -16.21 -0.69
N ASN A 269 7.95 -16.47 -1.97
CA ASN A 269 9.18 -15.98 -2.62
C ASN A 269 9.11 -14.51 -3.01
N PHE A 270 7.90 -13.97 -3.14
CA PHE A 270 7.64 -12.56 -3.42
C PHE A 270 7.67 -11.67 -2.18
N THR A 271 8.04 -12.20 -1.02
CA THR A 271 8.19 -11.41 0.19
C THR A 271 9.44 -11.80 0.96
N SER A 272 9.56 -11.32 2.18
CA SER A 272 10.62 -11.64 3.13
C SER A 272 10.01 -12.05 4.46
N LYS A 273 10.76 -12.83 5.25
CA LYS A 273 10.42 -13.20 6.64
C LYS A 273 9.14 -14.03 6.82
N LEU A 274 8.62 -14.65 5.75
CA LEU A 274 7.52 -15.61 5.84
C LEU A 274 7.99 -16.99 5.40
N LEU A 275 7.49 -18.01 6.11
CA LEU A 275 7.70 -19.41 5.75
C LEU A 275 6.88 -19.76 4.50
N PRO A 276 7.38 -20.65 3.62
CA PRO A 276 6.61 -21.15 2.47
C PRO A 276 5.25 -21.73 2.85
N THR A 277 5.18 -22.43 3.98
CA THR A 277 3.98 -23.08 4.50
C THR A 277 3.01 -22.13 5.19
N SER A 278 3.34 -20.83 5.32
CA SER A 278 2.47 -19.90 6.02
C SER A 278 1.19 -19.64 5.22
N PRO A 279 -0.01 -19.77 5.81
CA PRO A 279 -1.27 -19.40 5.13
C PRO A 279 -1.30 -17.90 4.80
N LYS A 280 -0.47 -17.10 5.49
CA LYS A 280 -0.28 -15.68 5.17
C LYS A 280 0.38 -15.45 3.82
N CYS A 281 0.94 -16.46 3.14
CA CYS A 281 1.54 -16.32 1.82
C CYS A 281 0.50 -16.46 0.69
N GLN A 282 -0.69 -17.01 0.96
CA GLN A 282 -1.75 -17.14 -0.03
C GLN A 282 -2.34 -15.78 -0.39
N ARG A 283 -2.27 -15.38 -1.66
CA ARG A 283 -2.83 -14.12 -2.14
C ARG A 283 -3.60 -14.33 -3.43
N TYR A 284 -4.61 -13.49 -3.59
CA TYR A 284 -5.47 -13.47 -4.76
C TYR A 284 -5.23 -12.19 -5.57
N ILE A 285 -4.76 -12.37 -6.80
CA ILE A 285 -4.62 -11.32 -7.81
C ILE A 285 -5.84 -11.39 -8.71
N VAL A 286 -6.56 -10.28 -8.79
CA VAL A 286 -7.78 -10.13 -9.60
C VAL A 286 -7.42 -9.90 -11.06
N SER A 287 -6.45 -9.01 -11.30
CA SER A 287 -5.94 -8.74 -12.64
C SER A 287 -4.54 -8.13 -12.59
N PHE A 288 -3.73 -8.39 -13.61
CA PHE A 288 -2.45 -7.73 -13.80
C PHE A 288 -2.15 -7.52 -15.28
N LYS A 289 -2.09 -6.26 -15.72
CA LYS A 289 -1.94 -5.89 -17.14
C LYS A 289 -1.11 -4.63 -17.32
N ALA A 290 -0.62 -4.42 -18.54
CA ALA A 290 0.04 -3.19 -18.95
C ALA A 290 -0.91 -2.33 -19.80
N ASP A 291 -0.84 -1.01 -19.63
CA ASP A 291 -1.41 -0.05 -20.59
C ASP A 291 -0.45 0.11 -21.78
N GLN A 292 -0.89 0.79 -22.84
CA GLN A 292 -0.04 1.07 -24.00
C GLN A 292 1.20 1.91 -23.61
N PRO A 293 2.38 1.64 -24.19
CA PRO A 293 3.55 2.49 -24.05
C PRO A 293 3.28 3.93 -24.49
N PHE A 294 3.94 4.90 -23.85
CA PHE A 294 3.79 6.32 -24.16
C PHE A 294 5.08 7.09 -23.83
N VAL A 295 5.27 8.24 -24.48
CA VAL A 295 6.38 9.16 -24.18
C VAL A 295 5.81 10.41 -23.50
N PRO A 296 6.03 10.60 -22.18
CA PRO A 296 5.63 11.82 -21.49
C PRO A 296 6.36 13.05 -22.06
N SER A 297 5.70 14.21 -22.08
CA SER A 297 6.32 15.46 -22.58
C SER A 297 7.55 15.91 -21.79
N ASN A 298 7.65 15.52 -20.51
CA ASN A 298 8.74 15.83 -19.60
C ASN A 298 9.73 14.66 -19.40
N SER A 299 9.75 13.69 -20.31
CA SER A 299 10.67 12.55 -20.26
C SER A 299 11.28 12.26 -21.65
N ALA A 300 12.58 12.01 -21.69
CA ALA A 300 13.27 11.54 -22.89
C ALA A 300 13.08 10.03 -23.16
N PHE A 301 12.54 9.29 -22.20
CA PHE A 301 12.30 7.85 -22.29
C PHE A 301 10.84 7.55 -22.63
N GLU A 302 10.61 6.41 -23.29
CA GLU A 302 9.29 5.79 -23.37
C GLU A 302 8.98 5.05 -22.07
N TRP A 303 7.75 5.18 -21.58
CA TRP A 303 7.24 4.60 -20.34
C TRP A 303 6.06 3.70 -20.60
N ILE A 304 5.84 2.77 -19.69
CA ILE A 304 4.65 1.93 -19.65
C ILE A 304 4.09 1.88 -18.24
N ARG A 305 2.76 1.84 -18.12
CA ARG A 305 2.06 1.74 -16.84
C ARG A 305 1.54 0.32 -16.65
N LEU A 306 1.98 -0.34 -15.58
CA LEU A 306 1.49 -1.65 -15.18
C LEU A 306 0.42 -1.47 -14.10
N ARG A 307 -0.74 -2.11 -14.22
CA ARG A 307 -1.85 -2.04 -13.27
C ARG A 307 -2.14 -3.41 -12.67
N VAL A 308 -2.02 -3.53 -11.35
CA VAL A 308 -2.34 -4.76 -10.61
C VAL A 308 -3.48 -4.49 -9.62
N LYS A 309 -4.56 -5.27 -9.74
CA LYS A 309 -5.65 -5.31 -8.74
C LYS A 309 -5.56 -6.62 -7.98
N GLY A 310 -5.55 -6.54 -6.66
CA GLY A 310 -5.48 -7.73 -5.80
C GLY A 310 -6.20 -7.52 -4.48
N GLN A 311 -6.56 -8.61 -3.80
CA GLN A 311 -7.28 -8.52 -2.53
C GLN A 311 -6.40 -7.92 -1.43
N SER A 312 -5.16 -8.38 -1.34
CA SER A 312 -4.13 -7.84 -0.45
C SER A 312 -2.75 -8.15 -1.00
N PHE A 313 -1.73 -7.43 -0.53
CA PHE A 313 -0.35 -7.61 -0.97
C PHE A 313 0.58 -7.76 0.24
N LEU A 314 1.59 -8.61 0.10
CA LEU A 314 2.69 -8.78 1.04
C LEU A 314 3.75 -7.69 0.85
N LEU A 315 4.63 -7.56 1.85
CA LEU A 315 5.79 -6.67 1.77
C LEU A 315 6.62 -7.02 0.52
N HIS A 316 6.92 -6.01 -0.30
CA HIS A 316 7.65 -6.11 -1.56
C HIS A 316 7.02 -6.95 -2.70
N GLN A 317 5.82 -7.51 -2.51
CA GLN A 317 5.22 -8.48 -3.45
C GLN A 317 5.16 -7.96 -4.88
N ILE A 318 4.54 -6.79 -5.07
CA ILE A 318 4.33 -6.20 -6.40
C ILE A 318 5.67 -5.92 -7.08
N ARG A 319 6.64 -5.37 -6.35
CA ARG A 319 7.98 -5.05 -6.87
C ARG A 319 8.76 -6.29 -7.30
N LYS A 320 8.58 -7.41 -6.59
CA LYS A 320 9.17 -8.70 -6.98
C LYS A 320 8.45 -9.34 -8.17
N MET A 321 7.11 -9.21 -8.25
CA MET A 321 6.34 -9.65 -9.42
C MET A 321 6.80 -8.91 -10.67
N ILE A 322 6.93 -7.58 -10.59
CA ILE A 322 7.42 -6.73 -11.68
C ILE A 322 8.86 -7.06 -12.05
N GLY A 323 9.78 -7.17 -11.07
CA GLY A 323 11.16 -7.54 -11.35
C GLY A 323 11.28 -8.88 -12.07
N THR A 324 10.47 -9.87 -11.67
CA THR A 324 10.46 -11.19 -12.31
C THR A 324 9.88 -11.12 -13.73
N ALA A 325 8.84 -10.32 -13.96
CA ALA A 325 8.29 -10.08 -15.28
C ALA A 325 9.30 -9.39 -16.21
N VAL A 326 10.07 -8.44 -15.69
CA VAL A 326 11.14 -7.75 -16.42
C VAL A 326 12.21 -8.74 -16.93
N ASP A 327 12.66 -9.67 -16.09
CA ASP A 327 13.64 -10.70 -16.51
C ASP A 327 13.06 -11.74 -17.47
N LEU A 328 11.79 -12.11 -17.33
CA LEU A 328 11.10 -12.98 -18.28
C LEU A 328 10.96 -12.35 -19.67
N CYS A 329 10.47 -11.11 -19.75
CA CYS A 329 10.32 -10.39 -21.03
C CYS A 329 11.66 -10.17 -21.74
N ALA A 330 12.72 -9.95 -20.96
CA ALA A 330 14.05 -9.77 -21.53
C ALA A 330 14.74 -11.08 -21.93
N GLY A 331 14.14 -12.25 -21.66
CA GLY A 331 14.78 -13.54 -21.93
C GLY A 331 15.88 -13.93 -20.92
N ALA A 332 15.97 -13.23 -19.79
CA ALA A 332 16.95 -13.51 -18.72
C ALA A 332 16.50 -14.62 -17.76
N ALA A 333 15.24 -15.06 -17.85
CA ALA A 333 14.66 -16.13 -17.03
C ALA A 333 13.88 -17.15 -17.87
N GLU A 334 13.78 -18.38 -17.39
CA GLU A 334 13.00 -19.45 -18.04
C GLU A 334 11.50 -19.16 -18.04
N SER A 335 10.81 -19.54 -19.12
CA SER A 335 9.39 -19.26 -19.32
C SER A 335 8.46 -19.88 -18.25
N ASN A 336 8.93 -20.90 -17.52
CA ASN A 336 8.20 -21.60 -16.46
C ASN A 336 8.56 -21.09 -15.04
N VAL A 337 9.32 -20.00 -14.92
CA VAL A 337 9.82 -19.53 -13.62
C VAL A 337 8.67 -19.15 -12.68
N ILE A 338 7.57 -18.57 -13.19
CA ILE A 338 6.42 -18.15 -12.37
C ILE A 338 5.77 -19.38 -11.74
N GLU A 339 5.61 -20.46 -12.49
CA GLU A 339 5.04 -21.72 -12.01
C GLU A 339 5.96 -22.33 -10.93
N ARG A 340 7.28 -22.30 -11.14
CA ARG A 340 8.29 -22.80 -10.19
C ARG A 340 8.34 -22.01 -8.89
N VAL A 341 8.29 -20.67 -8.94
CA VAL A 341 8.43 -19.82 -7.73
C VAL A 341 7.23 -19.88 -6.79
N MET A 342 6.08 -20.38 -7.26
CA MET A 342 4.89 -20.61 -6.44
C MET A 342 4.93 -21.95 -5.70
N LEU A 343 5.89 -22.84 -6.01
CA LEU A 343 6.15 -24.07 -5.26
C LEU A 343 6.81 -23.78 -3.90
N LEU A 344 6.77 -24.73 -2.97
CA LEU A 344 7.21 -24.53 -1.58
C LEU A 344 8.71 -24.26 -1.39
N ASP A 345 9.52 -24.50 -2.41
CA ASP A 345 10.95 -24.20 -2.39
C ASP A 345 11.21 -22.69 -2.42
N LYS A 346 12.42 -22.32 -2.00
CA LYS A 346 12.89 -20.94 -1.99
C LYS A 346 13.59 -20.62 -3.29
N MET A 347 13.33 -19.40 -3.76
CA MET A 347 13.99 -18.81 -4.91
C MET A 347 14.17 -17.31 -4.64
N ASP A 348 15.37 -16.81 -4.94
CA ASP A 348 15.65 -15.38 -4.89
C ASP A 348 15.11 -14.71 -6.15
N LEU A 349 14.47 -13.55 -5.97
CA LEU A 349 13.79 -12.82 -7.04
C LEU A 349 14.27 -11.37 -7.09
N PRO A 350 14.43 -10.80 -8.30
CA PRO A 350 14.72 -9.39 -8.46
C PRO A 350 13.59 -8.54 -7.86
N LYS A 351 13.96 -7.40 -7.26
CA LYS A 351 13.02 -6.45 -6.67
C LYS A 351 13.15 -5.13 -7.40
N ALA A 352 12.13 -4.77 -8.18
CA ALA A 352 12.09 -3.50 -8.90
C ALA A 352 12.19 -2.30 -7.94
N PRO A 353 12.64 -1.11 -8.39
CA PRO A 353 12.67 0.12 -7.61
C PRO A 353 11.30 0.47 -6.97
N SER A 354 11.28 1.21 -5.87
CA SER A 354 10.01 1.64 -5.24
C SER A 354 9.36 2.81 -5.94
N VAL A 355 10.15 3.67 -6.59
CA VAL A 355 9.73 4.96 -7.15
C VAL A 355 8.56 4.83 -8.11
N GLY A 356 8.56 3.84 -9.01
CA GLY A 356 7.46 3.66 -9.96
C GLY A 356 6.13 3.26 -9.33
N LEU A 357 6.14 2.75 -8.09
CA LEU A 357 4.96 2.15 -7.46
C LEU A 357 4.11 3.20 -6.75
N TYR A 358 2.80 3.17 -7.01
CA TYR A 358 1.84 3.91 -6.21
C TYR A 358 0.51 3.20 -6.02
N LEU A 359 -0.12 3.43 -4.86
CA LEU A 359 -1.48 2.99 -4.62
C LEU A 359 -2.45 3.89 -5.40
N SER A 360 -3.03 3.37 -6.47
CA SER A 360 -4.01 4.11 -7.27
C SER A 360 -5.35 4.22 -6.55
N GLU A 361 -5.88 3.11 -6.02
CA GLU A 361 -7.17 3.11 -5.31
C GLU A 361 -7.31 1.96 -4.30
N ALA A 362 -7.89 2.26 -3.14
CA ALA A 362 -8.41 1.27 -2.19
C ALA A 362 -9.91 1.06 -2.41
N HIS A 363 -10.35 -0.20 -2.54
CA HIS A 363 -11.71 -0.55 -2.93
C HIS A 363 -12.53 -1.03 -1.71
N PHE A 364 -13.81 -0.62 -1.64
CA PHE A 364 -14.72 -0.86 -0.51
C PHE A 364 -16.12 -1.33 -0.95
N GLU A 365 -16.21 -2.05 -2.08
CA GLU A 365 -17.49 -2.40 -2.70
C GLU A 365 -18.40 -3.20 -1.75
N LYS A 366 -17.86 -4.15 -0.98
CA LYS A 366 -18.68 -4.95 -0.04
C LYS A 366 -19.20 -4.11 1.12
N TYR A 367 -18.43 -3.12 1.57
CA TYR A 367 -18.89 -2.18 2.59
C TYR A 367 -20.05 -1.33 2.04
N ASN A 368 -19.90 -0.82 0.83
CA ASN A 368 -20.93 0.01 0.18
C ASN A 368 -22.23 -0.76 -0.05
N LEU A 369 -22.15 -2.03 -0.48
CA LEU A 369 -23.32 -2.90 -0.63
C LEU A 369 -24.05 -3.13 0.70
N LYS A 370 -23.32 -3.41 1.79
CA LYS A 370 -23.92 -3.62 3.12
C LYS A 370 -24.62 -2.37 3.66
N LEU A 371 -24.06 -1.19 3.39
CA LEU A 371 -24.71 0.08 3.76
C LEU A 371 -26.03 0.27 3.02
N GLY A 372 -26.06 0.02 1.69
CA GLY A 372 -27.26 0.16 0.87
C GLY A 372 -28.37 -0.85 1.20
N GLN A 373 -28.03 -2.01 1.78
CA GLN A 373 -29.02 -3.00 2.23
C GLN A 373 -29.63 -2.68 3.60
N THR A 374 -28.85 -2.04 4.49
CA THR A 374 -29.29 -1.75 5.87
C THR A 374 -29.95 -0.38 6.01
N SER A 375 -29.67 0.52 5.08
CA SER A 375 -30.28 1.84 4.99
C SER A 375 -31.27 1.78 3.83
N GLY A 376 -32.57 1.92 4.08
CA GLY A 376 -33.50 2.24 2.99
C GLY A 376 -33.00 3.47 2.20
N GLN A 377 -33.52 3.67 0.99
CA GLN A 377 -33.00 4.58 -0.06
C GLN A 377 -32.57 6.00 0.39
N ASP A 378 -32.96 6.49 1.58
CA ASP A 378 -32.83 7.90 1.98
C ASP A 378 -31.87 8.21 3.15
N ASN A 379 -31.04 7.29 3.63
CA ASN A 379 -30.18 7.62 4.78
C ASN A 379 -28.86 8.30 4.39
N GLN A 380 -28.88 9.64 4.30
CA GLN A 380 -27.73 10.54 4.07
C GLN A 380 -26.61 10.46 5.14
N ALA A 381 -26.71 9.58 6.15
CA ALA A 381 -25.79 9.58 7.29
C ALA A 381 -24.38 9.05 6.99
N HIS A 382 -24.24 8.13 6.03
CA HIS A 382 -22.99 7.49 5.65
C HIS A 382 -22.91 7.31 4.13
N PRO A 383 -22.16 8.16 3.40
CA PRO A 383 -22.07 8.06 1.96
C PRO A 383 -21.27 6.84 1.51
N ASN A 384 -21.43 6.49 0.24
CA ASN A 384 -20.68 5.44 -0.44
C ASN A 384 -19.18 5.79 -0.46
N LEU A 385 -18.33 4.86 -0.04
CA LEU A 385 -16.88 4.99 -0.11
C LEU A 385 -16.38 4.62 -1.50
N LYS A 386 -16.42 5.61 -2.39
CA LYS A 386 -15.85 5.52 -3.74
C LYS A 386 -15.09 6.82 -4.03
N LEU A 387 -13.79 6.70 -4.31
CA LEU A 387 -12.95 7.86 -4.63
C LEU A 387 -13.49 8.59 -5.86
N THR A 388 -13.99 7.83 -6.84
CA THR A 388 -14.54 8.34 -8.10
C THR A 388 -16.02 8.74 -8.01
N SER A 389 -16.55 9.05 -6.82
CA SER A 389 -17.96 9.42 -6.66
C SER A 389 -18.25 10.86 -7.04
N LYS A 390 -17.24 11.73 -7.03
CA LYS A 390 -17.34 13.15 -7.37
C LYS A 390 -16.29 13.47 -8.44
N ASP A 391 -16.72 14.00 -9.58
CA ASP A 391 -15.81 14.33 -10.68
C ASP A 391 -14.72 15.32 -10.24
N THR A 392 -15.08 16.29 -9.39
CA THR A 392 -14.11 17.24 -8.81
C THR A 392 -13.00 16.57 -7.99
N VAL A 393 -13.29 15.45 -7.32
CA VAL A 393 -12.29 14.68 -6.56
C VAL A 393 -11.42 13.86 -7.51
N VAL A 394 -12.00 13.30 -8.58
CA VAL A 394 -11.25 12.59 -9.63
C VAL A 394 -10.26 13.55 -10.29
N ASP A 395 -10.72 14.72 -10.71
CA ASP A 395 -9.90 15.75 -11.34
C ASP A 395 -8.78 16.22 -10.42
N ALA A 396 -9.07 16.44 -9.12
CA ALA A 396 -8.06 16.80 -8.14
C ALA A 396 -7.00 15.69 -7.93
N VAL A 397 -7.42 14.43 -7.93
CA VAL A 397 -6.50 13.27 -7.81
C VAL A 397 -5.63 13.15 -9.06
N GLU A 398 -6.19 13.29 -10.26
CA GLU A 398 -5.42 13.27 -11.51
C GLU A 398 -4.46 14.47 -11.59
N ALA A 399 -4.92 15.67 -11.25
CA ALA A 399 -4.07 16.85 -11.16
C ALA A 399 -2.90 16.64 -10.18
N PHE A 400 -3.15 16.01 -9.02
CA PHE A 400 -2.11 15.69 -8.05
C PHE A 400 -1.09 14.69 -8.61
N LYS A 401 -1.54 13.64 -9.32
CA LYS A 401 -0.63 12.70 -9.99
C LYS A 401 0.29 13.42 -10.98
N GLN A 402 -0.29 14.28 -11.82
CA GLN A 402 0.45 15.03 -12.85
C GLN A 402 1.43 16.06 -12.28
N THR A 403 1.13 16.63 -11.11
CA THR A 403 1.93 17.72 -10.52
C THR A 403 2.96 17.24 -9.49
N HIS A 404 2.72 16.11 -8.81
CA HIS A 404 3.57 15.66 -7.69
C HIS A 404 4.13 14.24 -7.86
N ILE A 405 3.35 13.30 -8.40
CA ILE A 405 3.79 11.89 -8.48
C ILE A 405 4.59 11.63 -9.75
N PHE A 406 4.01 11.88 -10.92
CA PHE A 406 4.63 11.57 -12.21
C PHE A 406 5.91 12.38 -12.48
N PRO A 407 5.97 13.70 -12.20
CA PRO A 407 7.21 14.46 -12.37
C PRO A 407 8.36 13.86 -11.56
N HIS A 408 8.13 13.51 -10.29
CA HIS A 408 9.13 12.85 -9.47
C HIS A 408 9.58 11.50 -10.05
N ILE A 409 8.63 10.64 -10.47
CA ILE A 409 8.96 9.34 -11.06
C ILE A 409 9.87 9.50 -12.29
N PHE A 410 9.54 10.45 -13.17
CA PHE A 410 10.29 10.67 -14.40
C PHE A 410 11.65 11.34 -14.13
N GLU A 411 11.70 12.29 -13.21
CA GLU A 411 12.93 12.97 -12.79
C GLU A 411 13.92 12.00 -12.14
N GLN A 412 13.44 11.01 -11.39
CA GLN A 412 14.30 9.98 -10.78
C GLN A 412 15.01 9.12 -11.82
N GLU A 413 14.45 8.95 -13.02
CA GLU A 413 15.19 8.32 -14.11
C GLU A 413 16.11 9.33 -14.81
N SER A 414 15.63 10.52 -15.15
CA SER A 414 16.45 11.49 -15.91
C SER A 414 17.69 11.97 -15.13
N THR A 415 17.60 12.09 -13.81
CA THR A 415 18.67 12.62 -12.95
C THR A 415 19.48 11.52 -12.27
N GLN A 416 18.81 10.53 -11.66
CA GLN A 416 19.46 9.50 -10.84
C GLN A 416 19.63 8.17 -11.56
N ARG A 417 19.07 8.00 -12.77
CA ARG A 417 19.11 6.75 -13.54
C ARG A 417 18.70 5.56 -12.69
N THR A 418 17.62 5.71 -11.93
CA THR A 418 17.17 4.72 -10.94
C THR A 418 16.94 3.34 -11.57
N TYR A 419 16.27 3.28 -12.72
CA TYR A 419 16.03 2.06 -13.48
C TYR A 419 17.26 1.63 -14.26
N GLY A 420 18.02 2.57 -14.86
CA GLY A 420 19.30 2.27 -15.52
C GLY A 420 20.29 1.56 -14.59
N THR A 421 20.49 2.09 -13.38
CA THR A 421 21.38 1.52 -12.34
C THR A 421 20.86 0.19 -11.81
N TRP A 422 19.54 0.08 -11.63
CA TRP A 422 18.92 -1.19 -11.25
C TRP A 422 19.13 -2.26 -12.33
N LEU A 423 18.96 -1.90 -13.60
CA LEU A 423 19.18 -2.80 -14.74
C LEU A 423 20.66 -3.21 -14.86
N GLU A 424 21.60 -2.28 -14.67
CA GLU A 424 23.03 -2.58 -14.61
C GLU A 424 23.33 -3.61 -13.52
N THR A 425 22.68 -3.49 -12.35
CA THR A 425 22.82 -4.45 -11.26
C THR A 425 22.34 -5.85 -11.67
N LEU A 426 21.21 -5.94 -12.38
CA LEU A 426 20.70 -7.22 -12.89
C LEU A 426 21.65 -7.83 -13.94
N CYS A 427 22.26 -7.01 -14.80
CA CYS A 427 23.21 -7.47 -15.81
C CYS A 427 24.54 -7.94 -15.20
N ARG A 428 25.01 -7.26 -14.16
CA ARG A 428 26.26 -7.60 -13.44
C ARG A 428 26.09 -8.81 -12.52
N MET A 429 24.93 -8.92 -11.87
CA MET A 429 24.60 -9.98 -10.93
C MET A 429 23.24 -10.60 -11.30
N PRO A 430 23.18 -11.41 -12.37
CA PRO A 430 21.94 -12.04 -12.81
C PRO A 430 21.41 -13.02 -11.77
N PHE A 431 20.09 -13.10 -11.62
CA PHE A 431 19.45 -14.08 -10.77
C PHE A 431 19.51 -15.46 -11.44
N SER A 432 19.98 -16.48 -10.71
CA SER A 432 20.07 -17.84 -11.23
C SER A 432 18.73 -18.57 -11.30
N TYR A 433 17.70 -18.04 -10.62
CA TYR A 433 16.39 -18.69 -10.46
C TYR A 433 16.49 -20.17 -10.02
N HIS A 434 17.52 -20.46 -9.21
CA HIS A 434 17.73 -21.78 -8.63
C HIS A 434 16.71 -22.04 -7.52
N LEU A 435 16.17 -23.27 -7.48
CA LEU A 435 15.27 -23.72 -6.42
C LEU A 435 16.09 -24.41 -5.34
N GLU A 436 15.88 -23.99 -4.10
CA GLU A 436 16.50 -24.63 -2.94
C GLU A 436 15.45 -24.92 -1.87
N THR A 437 15.66 -25.99 -1.11
CA THR A 437 14.82 -26.24 0.06
C THR A 437 14.95 -25.09 1.06
N TYR A 438 13.90 -24.85 1.84
CA TYR A 438 13.91 -23.75 2.82
C TYR A 438 15.07 -23.86 3.83
N ALA A 439 15.46 -25.08 4.23
CA ALA A 439 16.55 -25.30 5.18
C ALA A 439 17.90 -24.84 4.61
N VAL A 440 18.21 -25.22 3.36
CA VAL A 440 19.46 -24.83 2.67
C VAL A 440 19.49 -23.32 2.44
N TRP A 441 18.41 -22.76 1.89
CA TRP A 441 18.31 -21.32 1.64
C TRP A 441 18.48 -20.50 2.92
N LYS A 442 17.89 -20.96 4.04
CA LYS A 442 17.97 -20.25 5.32
C LYS A 442 19.41 -20.15 5.82
N VAL A 443 20.17 -21.25 5.78
CA VAL A 443 21.58 -21.27 6.20
C VAL A 443 22.39 -20.29 5.33
N GLY A 444 22.24 -20.36 4.00
CA GLY A 444 22.93 -19.45 3.09
C GLY A 444 22.64 -17.96 3.37
N LYS A 445 21.39 -17.62 3.71
CA LYS A 445 21.02 -16.24 4.06
C LYS A 445 21.54 -15.78 5.42
N GLU A 446 21.65 -16.68 6.39
CA GLU A 446 22.25 -16.37 7.69
C GLU A 446 23.75 -16.10 7.54
N GLU A 447 24.46 -16.90 6.74
CA GLU A 447 25.86 -16.65 6.41
C GLU A 447 26.07 -15.33 5.65
N GLU A 448 25.22 -15.03 4.66
CA GLU A 448 25.26 -13.77 3.91
C GLU A 448 25.05 -12.56 4.84
N ALA A 449 24.13 -12.68 5.81
CA ALA A 449 23.88 -11.63 6.78
C ALA A 449 25.07 -11.39 7.72
N ILE A 450 25.75 -12.47 8.15
CA ILE A 450 26.97 -12.38 8.96
C ILE A 450 28.07 -11.64 8.19
N ARG A 451 28.34 -12.03 6.93
CA ARG A 451 29.35 -11.37 6.08
C ARG A 451 29.09 -9.87 5.93
N LYS A 452 27.86 -9.47 5.61
CA LYS A 452 27.48 -8.06 5.48
C LYS A 452 27.63 -7.25 6.78
N ASN A 453 27.41 -7.89 7.93
CA ASN A 453 27.61 -7.22 9.22
C ASN A 453 29.09 -7.01 9.52
N VAL A 454 29.95 -7.98 9.16
CA VAL A 454 31.40 -7.84 9.25
C VAL A 454 31.89 -6.71 8.35
N ASP A 455 31.47 -6.68 7.09
CA ASP A 455 31.86 -5.63 6.14
C ASP A 455 31.45 -4.24 6.65
N LYS A 456 30.22 -4.10 7.18
CA LYS A 456 29.75 -2.84 7.78
C LYS A 456 30.53 -2.44 9.02
N ALA A 457 30.95 -3.40 9.85
CA ALA A 457 31.76 -3.11 11.02
C ALA A 457 33.17 -2.64 10.62
N GLN A 458 33.76 -3.25 9.60
CA GLN A 458 35.06 -2.85 9.05
C GLN A 458 35.03 -1.46 8.41
N VAL A 459 33.99 -1.16 7.62
CA VAL A 459 33.81 0.19 7.03
C VAL A 459 33.63 1.26 8.12
N ARG A 460 32.94 0.93 9.22
CA ARG A 460 32.79 1.83 10.38
C ARG A 460 34.05 1.99 11.22
N GLN A 461 35.00 1.06 11.15
CA GLN A 461 36.30 1.17 11.82
C GLN A 461 37.33 1.93 10.96
N ALA A 462 37.09 2.02 9.65
CA ALA A 462 37.92 2.74 8.70
C ALA A 462 37.50 4.21 8.48
N GLN A 463 36.38 4.64 9.08
CA GLN A 463 35.87 6.01 9.14
C GLN A 463 36.05 6.55 10.56
#